data_AF-X0XYW8-F1
#
_entry.id   AF-X0XYW8-F1
#
_cell.length_a   1.000
_cell.length_b   1.000
_cell.length_c   1.000
_cell.angle_alpha   90.00
_cell.angle_beta   90.00
_cell.angle_gamma   90.00
#
_symmetry.space_group_name_H-M   'P 1'
#
loop_
_entity.id
_entity.type
_entity.pdbx_description
1 polymer ?
#
loop_
_entity_poly.entity_id
_entity_poly.type
_entity_poly.pdbx_seq_one_letter_code
_entity_poly.pdbx_strand_id
1 'polypeptide(L)'
;MADSKVLNRKVIESLIKAGALDSLGLRRSQMFHLVDKVIEYAHEMQEIKSSKQSFLFGSGQIEPPPIPAEVEEMPEWDESLTLSYEKDALGLYITGHPLAKFGKQLKRLISQPISQLDEEKDFNNEIRIAGIISSLKPLKTRKDERMATFILEDLSGRIEVVVFPDSYKRYYDYLREDQLVWVKGKFLGEGESQRIHLLQVMPLAEAFQKQAKRIILRVFLPGIEESVFEELKGMLDENQGE
;
A
#
# COMPACT_ATOMS: atom_id res chain seq x y z
N MET A 1 22.52 -25.26 -10.71
CA MET A 1 23.42 -25.12 -9.55
C MET A 1 23.57 -23.63 -9.30
N ALA A 2 22.90 -23.09 -8.29
CA ALA A 2 23.14 -21.72 -7.86
C ALA A 2 24.46 -21.69 -7.07
N ASP A 3 25.36 -20.78 -7.44
CA ASP A 3 26.63 -20.57 -6.76
C ASP A 3 26.35 -20.07 -5.33
N SER A 4 26.92 -20.71 -4.31
CA SER A 4 26.66 -20.37 -2.90
C SER A 4 27.22 -19.00 -2.49
N LYS A 5 27.94 -18.32 -3.40
CA LYS A 5 28.28 -16.90 -3.29
C LYS A 5 27.14 -15.94 -3.66
N VAL A 6 26.04 -16.42 -4.26
CA VAL A 6 25.02 -15.59 -4.91
C VAL A 6 23.74 -15.40 -4.08
N LEU A 7 23.43 -16.29 -3.12
CA LEU A 7 22.33 -16.08 -2.17
C LEU A 7 22.87 -15.76 -0.78
N ASN A 8 22.95 -14.46 -0.46
CA ASN A 8 23.10 -14.02 0.92
C ASN A 8 21.72 -13.93 1.61
N ARG A 9 21.69 -13.92 2.94
CA ARG A 9 20.46 -13.81 3.75
C ARG A 9 19.48 -12.76 3.23
N LYS A 10 19.99 -11.57 2.87
CA LYS A 10 19.17 -10.46 2.36
C LYS A 10 18.43 -10.82 1.08
N VAL A 11 19.05 -11.60 0.18
CA VAL A 11 18.39 -12.06 -1.04
C VAL A 11 17.21 -12.98 -0.71
N ILE A 12 17.38 -13.94 0.20
CA ILE A 12 16.30 -14.86 0.62
C ILE A 12 15.16 -14.05 1.26
N GLU A 13 15.49 -13.13 2.17
CA GLU A 13 14.50 -12.24 2.79
C GLU A 13 13.75 -11.42 1.74
N SER A 14 14.44 -10.83 0.76
CA SER A 14 13.80 -10.08 -0.33
C SER A 14 12.89 -10.95 -1.19
N LEU A 15 13.28 -12.20 -1.49
CA LEU A 15 12.45 -13.14 -2.25
C LEU A 15 11.17 -13.52 -1.49
N ILE A 16 11.26 -13.73 -0.18
CA ILE A 16 10.11 -13.99 0.68
C ILE A 16 9.19 -12.77 0.71
N LYS A 17 9.75 -11.58 0.97
CA LYS A 17 9.00 -10.31 1.02
C LYS A 17 8.28 -10.01 -0.30
N ALA A 18 8.93 -10.30 -1.42
CA ALA A 18 8.38 -10.18 -2.77
C ALA A 18 7.31 -11.23 -3.13
N GLY A 19 7.13 -12.28 -2.34
CA GLY A 19 6.23 -13.39 -2.65
C GLY A 19 6.74 -14.38 -3.67
N ALA A 20 8.02 -14.32 -4.03
CA ALA A 20 8.61 -15.24 -5.01
C ALA A 20 8.61 -16.70 -4.54
N LEU A 21 8.42 -16.94 -3.24
CA LEU A 21 8.43 -18.27 -2.61
C LEU A 21 7.04 -18.72 -2.12
N ASP A 22 5.96 -18.00 -2.46
CA ASP A 22 4.60 -18.32 -1.98
C ASP A 22 4.11 -19.71 -2.42
N SER A 23 4.67 -20.25 -3.50
CA SER A 23 4.36 -21.60 -3.99
C SER A 23 4.91 -22.73 -3.11
N LEU A 24 5.73 -22.43 -2.11
CA LEU A 24 6.28 -23.43 -1.17
C LEU A 24 5.27 -23.89 -0.11
N GLY A 25 4.09 -23.26 -0.04
CA GLY A 25 2.99 -23.69 0.85
C GLY A 25 3.14 -23.28 2.32
N LEU A 26 4.22 -22.56 2.67
CA LEU A 26 4.38 -21.90 3.96
C LEU A 26 3.97 -20.43 3.85
N ARG A 27 3.50 -19.87 4.97
CA ARG A 27 3.25 -18.43 5.09
C ARG A 27 4.56 -17.65 4.96
N ARG A 28 4.50 -16.43 4.42
CA ARG A 28 5.71 -15.60 4.25
C ARG A 28 6.36 -15.30 5.59
N SER A 29 5.56 -14.99 6.60
CA SER A 29 5.97 -14.88 8.00
C SER A 29 6.78 -16.10 8.49
N GLN A 30 6.28 -17.31 8.26
CA GLN A 30 6.92 -18.57 8.65
C GLN A 30 8.26 -18.75 7.94
N MET A 31 8.28 -18.57 6.61
CA MET A 31 9.50 -18.64 5.82
C MET A 31 10.53 -17.63 6.30
N PHE A 32 10.10 -16.41 6.63
CA PHE A 32 10.97 -15.33 7.11
C PHE A 32 11.61 -15.67 8.45
N HIS A 33 10.85 -16.28 9.37
CA HIS A 33 11.38 -16.74 10.66
C HIS A 33 12.38 -17.90 10.50
N LEU A 34 12.18 -18.75 9.50
CA LEU A 34 13.02 -19.94 9.26
C LEU A 34 14.31 -19.65 8.47
N VAL A 35 14.52 -18.42 7.99
CA VAL A 35 15.67 -18.07 7.12
C VAL A 35 17.00 -18.53 7.70
N ASP A 36 17.24 -18.26 8.99
CA ASP A 36 18.46 -18.68 9.70
C ASP A 36 18.69 -20.19 9.62
N LYS A 37 17.69 -20.95 10.06
CA LYS A 37 17.75 -22.42 10.12
C LYS A 37 17.94 -23.04 8.74
N VAL A 38 17.30 -22.47 7.71
CA VAL A 38 17.44 -22.95 6.33
C VAL A 38 18.84 -22.66 5.77
N ILE A 39 19.42 -21.50 6.10
CA ILE A 39 20.80 -21.17 5.70
C ILE A 39 21.79 -22.12 6.37
N GLU A 40 21.66 -22.35 7.68
CA GLU A 40 22.51 -23.30 8.43
C GLU A 40 22.44 -24.70 7.82
N TYR A 41 21.22 -25.22 7.61
CA TYR A 41 21.01 -26.52 6.97
C TYR A 41 21.63 -26.59 5.56
N ALA A 42 21.49 -25.53 4.75
CA ALA A 42 22.08 -25.50 3.42
C ALA A 42 23.63 -25.54 3.45
N HIS A 43 24.25 -24.90 4.44
CA HIS A 43 25.69 -24.95 4.66
C HIS A 43 26.15 -26.36 5.04
N GLU A 44 25.48 -27.01 6.00
CA GLU A 44 25.79 -28.40 6.38
C GLU A 44 25.69 -29.35 5.18
N MET A 45 24.63 -29.22 4.37
CA MET A 45 24.47 -30.01 3.14
C MET A 45 25.61 -29.79 2.14
N GLN A 46 26.12 -28.56 2.03
CA GLN A 46 27.22 -28.23 1.12
C GLN A 46 28.55 -28.80 1.63
N GLU A 47 28.82 -28.73 2.93
CA GLU A 47 30.01 -29.30 3.54
C GLU A 47 30.06 -30.82 3.32
N ILE A 48 28.97 -31.54 3.57
CA ILE A 48 28.89 -32.98 3.33
C ILE A 48 29.15 -33.31 1.85
N LYS A 49 28.52 -32.60 0.91
CA LYS A 49 28.75 -32.79 -0.54
C LYS A 49 30.20 -32.51 -0.97
N SER A 50 30.87 -31.56 -0.31
CA SER A 50 32.26 -31.21 -0.61
C SER A 50 33.28 -32.19 0.01
N SER A 51 32.86 -32.96 1.03
CA SER A 51 33.70 -33.95 1.69
C SER A 51 33.85 -35.21 0.84
N LYS A 52 35.10 -35.60 0.55
CA LYS A 52 35.43 -36.79 -0.28
C LYS A 52 35.00 -38.13 0.33
N GLN A 53 34.51 -38.14 1.57
CA GLN A 53 34.03 -39.34 2.27
C GLN A 53 32.58 -39.71 1.97
N SER A 54 31.78 -38.81 1.38
CA SER A 54 30.36 -39.09 1.09
C SER A 54 30.14 -40.11 -0.05
N PHE A 55 31.18 -40.46 -0.81
CA PHE A 55 31.09 -41.43 -1.93
C PHE A 55 31.25 -42.89 -1.52
N LEU A 56 31.79 -43.20 -0.33
CA LEU A 56 32.13 -44.57 0.08
C LEU A 56 31.09 -45.23 0.99
N PHE A 57 30.24 -44.43 1.65
CA PHE A 57 29.13 -44.90 2.48
C PHE A 57 27.94 -44.00 2.16
N GLY A 58 27.08 -44.43 1.23
CA GLY A 58 25.97 -43.64 0.67
C GLY A 58 24.82 -43.37 1.64
N SER A 59 25.10 -42.93 2.86
CA SER A 59 24.17 -42.77 3.99
C SER A 59 24.27 -41.41 4.67
N GLY A 60 24.66 -40.36 3.95
CA GLY A 60 24.73 -38.98 4.47
C GLY A 60 23.53 -38.12 4.06
N GLN A 61 22.31 -38.66 4.08
CA GLN A 61 21.13 -37.82 3.89
C GLN A 61 20.88 -37.07 5.20
N ILE A 62 21.30 -35.80 5.25
CA ILE A 62 20.80 -34.90 6.29
C ILE A 62 19.32 -34.70 6.02
N GLU A 63 18.48 -34.99 7.00
CA GLU A 63 17.07 -34.68 6.93
C GLU A 63 16.86 -33.17 7.13
N PRO A 64 15.89 -32.55 6.44
CA PRO A 64 15.55 -31.16 6.70
C PRO A 64 15.14 -30.99 8.17
N PRO A 65 15.54 -29.89 8.83
CA PRO A 65 15.12 -29.63 10.20
C PRO A 65 13.59 -29.55 10.27
N PRO A 66 12.96 -30.12 11.30
CA PRO A 66 11.52 -29.99 11.47
C PRO A 66 11.14 -28.53 11.70
N ILE A 67 9.96 -28.15 11.22
CA ILE A 67 9.40 -26.83 11.50
C ILE A 67 8.98 -26.83 12.98
N PRO A 68 9.43 -25.86 13.81
CA PRO A 68 8.98 -25.77 15.19
C PRO A 68 7.47 -25.53 15.27
N ALA A 69 6.79 -26.15 16.24
CA ALA A 69 5.33 -25.99 16.41
C ALA A 69 4.89 -24.52 16.55
N GLU A 70 5.71 -23.70 17.24
CA GLU A 70 5.50 -22.25 17.36
C GLU A 70 5.49 -21.51 16.01
N VAL A 71 6.23 -22.01 15.02
CA VAL A 71 6.25 -21.46 13.66
C VAL A 71 5.05 -21.97 12.86
N GLU A 72 4.67 -23.24 13.01
CA GLU A 72 3.49 -23.79 12.33
C GLU A 72 2.20 -23.02 12.69
N GLU A 73 2.07 -22.62 13.96
CA GLU A 73 0.93 -21.84 14.44
C GLU A 73 1.04 -20.33 14.17
N MET A 74 2.18 -19.85 13.68
CA MET A 74 2.43 -18.42 13.51
C MET A 74 1.45 -17.79 12.51
N PRO A 75 0.76 -16.69 12.88
CA PRO A 75 -0.15 -16.00 11.97
C PRO A 75 0.61 -15.38 10.80
N GLU A 76 -0.09 -15.21 9.67
CA GLU A 76 0.48 -14.46 8.56
C GLU A 76 0.63 -12.98 8.93
N TRP A 77 1.57 -12.30 8.26
CA TRP A 77 1.67 -10.85 8.32
C TRP A 77 0.31 -10.18 8.06
N ASP A 78 0.03 -9.10 8.78
CA ASP A 78 -1.10 -8.27 8.41
C ASP A 78 -0.91 -7.65 7.01
N GLU A 79 -2.01 -7.20 6.42
CA GLU A 79 -2.02 -6.65 5.06
C GLU A 79 -1.08 -5.44 4.94
N SER A 80 -1.02 -4.57 5.97
CA SER A 80 -0.18 -3.37 5.93
C SER A 80 1.31 -3.73 5.90
N LEU A 81 1.72 -4.70 6.72
CA LEU A 81 3.09 -5.18 6.76
C LEU A 81 3.47 -5.91 5.47
N THR A 82 2.56 -6.73 4.93
CA THR A 82 2.75 -7.42 3.65
C THR A 82 2.97 -6.43 2.51
N LEU A 83 2.12 -5.41 2.40
CA LEU A 83 2.24 -4.37 1.39
C LEU A 83 3.52 -3.53 1.56
N SER A 84 3.92 -3.25 2.80
CA SER A 84 5.20 -2.57 3.08
C SER A 84 6.38 -3.40 2.60
N TYR A 85 6.37 -4.72 2.84
CA TYR A 85 7.44 -5.60 2.41
C TYR A 85 7.51 -5.78 0.89
N GLU A 86 6.36 -5.84 0.21
CA GLU A 86 6.33 -5.83 -1.25
C GLU A 86 6.89 -4.52 -1.81
N LYS A 87 6.48 -3.40 -1.23
CA LYS A 87 7.01 -2.08 -1.61
C LYS A 87 8.52 -2.01 -1.42
N ASP A 88 9.03 -2.47 -0.28
CA ASP A 88 10.47 -2.46 0.01
C ASP A 88 11.27 -3.39 -0.93
N ALA A 89 10.72 -4.56 -1.25
CA ALA A 89 11.42 -5.57 -2.05
C ALA A 89 11.33 -5.32 -3.56
N LEU A 90 10.21 -4.76 -4.03
CA LEU A 90 9.86 -4.66 -5.46
C LEU A 90 9.64 -3.22 -5.95
N GLY A 91 9.49 -2.26 -5.03
CA GLY A 91 9.17 -0.86 -5.36
C GLY A 91 7.70 -0.61 -5.70
N LEU A 92 6.86 -1.66 -5.70
CA LEU A 92 5.45 -1.62 -6.08
C LEU A 92 4.62 -2.62 -5.26
N TYR A 93 3.31 -2.38 -5.18
CA TYR A 93 2.37 -3.26 -4.49
C TYR A 93 1.81 -4.29 -5.48
N ILE A 94 1.92 -5.59 -5.19
CA ILE A 94 1.46 -6.68 -6.07
C ILE A 94 0.16 -7.28 -5.55
N THR A 95 0.12 -7.63 -4.27
CA THR A 95 -1.00 -8.40 -3.70
C THR A 95 -2.21 -7.53 -3.39
N GLY A 96 -2.03 -6.22 -3.23
CA GLY A 96 -3.12 -5.30 -2.92
C GLY A 96 -2.73 -3.84 -3.16
N HIS A 97 -3.62 -2.92 -2.83
CA HIS A 97 -3.39 -1.49 -2.98
C HIS A 97 -3.74 -0.77 -1.66
N PRO A 98 -2.90 0.14 -1.13
CA PRO A 98 -3.14 0.77 0.18
C PRO A 98 -4.48 1.50 0.33
N LEU A 99 -5.08 1.88 -0.81
CA LEU A 99 -6.41 2.51 -0.89
C LEU A 99 -7.57 1.52 -0.65
N ALA A 100 -7.37 0.21 -0.85
CA ALA A 100 -8.41 -0.82 -0.81
C ALA A 100 -9.13 -0.86 0.55
N LYS A 101 -8.40 -0.65 1.65
CA LYS A 101 -8.94 -0.59 3.02
C LYS A 101 -10.04 0.45 3.23
N PHE A 102 -10.13 1.48 2.38
CA PHE A 102 -11.12 2.55 2.49
C PHE A 102 -12.41 2.30 1.69
N GLY A 103 -12.46 1.24 0.88
CA GLY A 103 -13.57 0.80 0.01
C GLY A 103 -14.84 1.68 -0.01
N LYS A 104 -15.83 1.36 0.84
CA LYS A 104 -17.14 2.03 0.86
C LYS A 104 -17.08 3.49 1.34
N GLN A 105 -16.15 3.83 2.21
CA GLN A 105 -16.00 5.20 2.72
C GLN A 105 -15.48 6.13 1.60
N LEU A 106 -14.61 5.60 0.75
CA LEU A 106 -14.03 6.33 -0.38
C LEU A 106 -15.09 6.85 -1.36
N LYS A 107 -16.13 6.03 -1.63
CA LYS A 107 -17.25 6.39 -2.52
C LYS A 107 -18.02 7.66 -2.08
N ARG A 108 -17.87 8.09 -0.83
CA ARG A 108 -18.50 9.33 -0.32
C ARG A 108 -17.63 10.57 -0.55
N LEU A 109 -16.33 10.39 -0.78
CA LEU A 109 -15.35 11.45 -0.96
C LEU A 109 -15.05 11.76 -2.42
N ILE A 110 -15.13 10.76 -3.29
CA ILE A 110 -14.82 10.87 -4.72
C ILE A 110 -16.09 11.06 -5.55
N SER A 111 -15.96 11.73 -6.70
CA SER A 111 -17.02 11.80 -7.71
C SER A 111 -17.11 10.48 -8.48
N GLN A 112 -15.97 9.94 -8.92
CA GLN A 112 -15.86 8.69 -9.66
C GLN A 112 -14.43 8.12 -9.59
N PRO A 113 -14.22 6.83 -9.91
CA PRO A 113 -12.90 6.25 -10.11
C PRO A 113 -12.18 6.84 -11.34
N ILE A 114 -10.84 6.73 -11.38
CA ILE A 114 -10.03 7.22 -12.51
C ILE A 114 -10.48 6.57 -13.83
N SER A 115 -10.76 5.27 -13.84
CA SER A 115 -11.16 4.55 -15.06
C SER A 115 -12.51 4.99 -15.66
N GLN A 116 -13.29 5.78 -14.93
CA GLN A 116 -14.61 6.28 -15.36
C GLN A 116 -14.57 7.73 -15.82
N LEU A 117 -13.39 8.36 -15.89
CA LEU A 117 -13.23 9.70 -16.43
C LEU A 117 -13.57 9.70 -17.93
N ASP A 118 -14.43 10.62 -18.33
CA ASP A 118 -14.98 10.74 -19.68
C ASP A 118 -14.52 12.06 -20.31
N GLU A 119 -13.91 11.97 -21.50
CA GLU A 119 -13.31 13.11 -22.21
C GLU A 119 -14.32 14.19 -22.59
N GLU A 120 -15.58 13.85 -22.80
CA GLU A 120 -16.60 14.84 -23.20
C GLU A 120 -17.33 15.40 -21.98
N LYS A 121 -17.75 14.52 -21.06
CA LYS A 121 -18.58 14.90 -19.92
C LYS A 121 -17.79 15.59 -18.81
N ASP A 122 -16.55 15.18 -18.58
CA ASP A 122 -15.75 15.70 -17.48
C ASP A 122 -14.82 16.84 -17.91
N PHE A 123 -14.74 17.14 -19.21
CA PHE A 123 -13.86 18.19 -19.71
C PHE A 123 -14.11 19.52 -19.00
N ASN A 124 -13.04 20.08 -18.44
CA ASN A 124 -13.02 21.34 -17.70
C ASN A 124 -13.93 21.39 -16.46
N ASN A 125 -14.54 20.26 -16.09
CA ASN A 125 -15.35 20.11 -14.88
C ASN A 125 -14.48 19.77 -13.67
N GLU A 126 -14.97 20.14 -12.48
CA GLU A 126 -14.31 19.79 -11.23
C GLU A 126 -14.62 18.35 -10.83
N ILE A 127 -13.57 17.55 -10.73
CA ILE A 127 -13.65 16.16 -10.28
C ILE A 127 -12.98 16.00 -8.91
N ARG A 128 -13.41 14.97 -8.19
CA ARG A 128 -12.85 14.58 -6.89
C ARG A 128 -12.43 13.12 -6.96
N ILE A 129 -11.16 12.85 -6.77
CA ILE A 129 -10.60 11.50 -6.80
C ILE A 129 -9.68 11.30 -5.61
N ALA A 130 -9.34 10.05 -5.32
CA ALA A 130 -8.44 9.72 -4.24
C ALA A 130 -7.56 8.55 -4.67
N GLY A 131 -6.31 8.58 -4.25
CA GLY A 131 -5.31 7.65 -4.72
C GLY A 131 -3.99 7.81 -3.96
N ILE A 132 -3.01 7.05 -4.39
CA ILE A 132 -1.63 7.16 -3.94
C ILE A 132 -0.82 7.96 -4.98
N ILE A 133 0.05 8.84 -4.52
CA ILE A 133 1.01 9.52 -5.39
C ILE A 133 2.12 8.51 -5.71
N SER A 134 2.09 7.90 -6.91
CA SER A 134 3.03 6.84 -7.27
C SER A 134 4.36 7.36 -7.83
N SER A 135 4.38 8.59 -8.34
CA SER A 135 5.63 9.30 -8.70
C SER A 135 5.41 10.81 -8.65
N LEU A 136 6.44 11.55 -8.25
CA LEU A 136 6.42 13.01 -8.17
C LEU A 136 7.61 13.61 -8.91
N LYS A 137 7.34 14.49 -9.87
CA LYS A 137 8.35 15.19 -10.66
C LYS A 137 8.30 16.69 -10.38
N PRO A 138 9.25 17.23 -9.59
CA PRO A 138 9.41 18.67 -9.45
C PRO A 138 9.84 19.29 -10.78
N LEU A 139 9.23 20.41 -11.13
CA LEU A 139 9.48 21.13 -12.37
C LEU A 139 9.60 22.62 -12.07
N LYS A 140 10.03 23.37 -13.10
CA LYS A 140 9.97 24.83 -13.07
C LYS A 140 9.29 25.35 -14.32
N THR A 141 8.56 26.45 -14.17
CA THR A 141 8.00 27.18 -15.31
C THR A 141 9.10 27.91 -16.09
N ARG A 142 8.76 28.45 -17.25
CA ARG A 142 9.66 29.35 -18.02
C ARG A 142 10.08 30.61 -17.25
N LYS A 143 9.34 30.97 -16.17
CA LYS A 143 9.63 32.10 -15.28
C LYS A 143 10.41 31.67 -14.02
N ASP A 144 10.99 30.47 -14.01
CA ASP A 144 11.72 29.87 -12.89
C ASP A 144 10.88 29.61 -11.62
N GLU A 145 9.54 29.59 -11.73
CA GLU A 145 8.67 29.27 -10.60
C GLU A 145 8.53 27.75 -10.41
N ARG A 146 8.61 27.27 -9.17
CA ARG A 146 8.48 25.84 -8.86
C ARG A 146 7.05 25.37 -9.10
N MET A 147 6.93 24.23 -9.76
CA MET A 147 5.68 23.50 -10.00
C MET A 147 5.97 22.00 -9.90
N ALA A 148 4.98 21.14 -10.09
CA ALA A 148 5.22 19.70 -10.19
C ALA A 148 4.20 19.00 -11.09
N THR A 149 4.55 17.83 -11.58
CA THR A 149 3.56 16.83 -12.01
C THR A 149 3.70 15.59 -11.14
N PHE A 150 2.60 14.90 -10.89
CA PHE A 150 2.63 13.61 -10.22
C PHE A 150 1.64 12.65 -10.84
N ILE A 151 1.91 11.35 -10.72
CA ILE A 151 0.97 10.30 -11.12
C ILE A 151 0.14 9.93 -9.89
N LEU A 152 -1.17 10.06 -10.00
CA LEU A 152 -2.12 9.56 -9.01
C LEU A 152 -2.63 8.19 -9.46
N GLU A 153 -2.58 7.23 -8.56
CA GLU A 153 -3.03 5.86 -8.79
C GLU A 153 -4.16 5.48 -7.83
N ASP A 154 -5.24 4.94 -8.38
CA ASP A 154 -6.33 4.34 -7.61
C ASP A 154 -6.49 2.85 -7.96
N LEU A 155 -7.53 2.20 -7.43
CA LEU A 155 -7.80 0.78 -7.68
C LEU A 155 -8.16 0.46 -9.15
N SER A 156 -8.38 1.48 -9.97
CA SER A 156 -8.94 1.37 -11.32
C SER A 156 -7.99 1.85 -12.42
N GLY A 157 -7.04 2.72 -12.10
CA GLY A 157 -6.11 3.27 -13.08
C GLY A 157 -5.18 4.33 -12.53
N ARG A 158 -4.51 5.04 -13.45
CA ARG A 158 -3.51 6.06 -13.17
C ARG A 158 -3.81 7.31 -14.00
N ILE A 159 -3.56 8.49 -13.44
CA ILE A 159 -3.71 9.75 -14.16
C ILE A 159 -2.64 10.76 -13.75
N GLU A 160 -2.16 11.56 -14.69
CA GLU A 160 -1.24 12.66 -14.40
C GLU A 160 -1.98 13.86 -13.80
N VAL A 161 -1.42 14.41 -12.72
CA VAL A 161 -1.90 15.62 -12.06
C VAL A 161 -0.82 16.70 -12.16
N VAL A 162 -1.20 17.85 -12.71
CA VAL A 162 -0.35 19.03 -12.86
C VAL A 162 -0.62 19.99 -11.71
N VAL A 163 0.45 20.37 -11.01
CA VAL A 163 0.44 21.28 -9.87
C VAL A 163 1.12 22.59 -10.24
N PHE A 164 0.34 23.61 -10.56
CA PHE A 164 0.85 24.95 -10.86
C PHE A 164 1.48 25.64 -9.64
N PRO A 165 2.31 26.69 -9.83
CA PRO A 165 3.09 27.30 -8.75
C PRO A 165 2.30 27.71 -7.51
N ASP A 166 1.11 28.27 -7.66
CA ASP A 166 0.29 28.70 -6.50
C ASP A 166 -0.20 27.50 -5.68
N SER A 167 -0.68 26.45 -6.35
CA SER A 167 -1.06 25.19 -5.71
C SER A 167 0.16 24.47 -5.12
N TYR A 168 1.32 24.52 -5.79
CA TYR A 168 2.56 23.91 -5.33
C TYR A 168 3.03 24.54 -4.03
N LYS A 169 3.07 25.88 -3.95
CA LYS A 169 3.42 26.62 -2.73
C LYS A 169 2.46 26.31 -1.59
N ARG A 170 1.15 26.22 -1.88
CA ARG A 170 0.10 26.00 -0.87
C ARG A 170 0.10 24.58 -0.30
N TYR A 171 0.34 23.58 -1.14
CA TYR A 171 0.17 22.18 -0.77
C TYR A 171 1.48 21.38 -0.77
N TYR A 172 2.63 22.07 -0.75
CA TYR A 172 3.96 21.47 -0.83
C TYR A 172 4.14 20.27 0.12
N ASP A 173 3.69 20.41 1.37
CA ASP A 173 3.83 19.39 2.40
C ASP A 173 3.05 18.11 2.11
N TYR A 174 2.04 18.17 1.25
CA TYR A 174 1.19 17.04 0.85
C TYR A 174 1.67 16.34 -0.43
N LEU A 175 2.65 16.92 -1.13
CA LEU A 175 3.18 16.38 -2.38
C LEU A 175 4.38 15.48 -2.08
N ARG A 176 4.10 14.23 -1.72
CA ARG A 176 5.12 13.21 -1.44
C ARG A 176 4.75 11.91 -2.11
N GLU A 177 5.75 11.18 -2.61
CA GLU A 177 5.55 9.83 -3.11
C GLU A 177 5.03 8.91 -2.01
N ASP A 178 4.26 7.90 -2.41
CA ASP A 178 3.58 6.93 -1.55
C ASP A 178 2.56 7.53 -0.57
N GLN A 179 2.25 8.82 -0.69
CA GLN A 179 1.23 9.46 0.12
C GLN A 179 -0.18 9.20 -0.44
N LEU A 180 -1.08 8.72 0.42
CA LEU A 180 -2.50 8.64 0.12
C LEU A 180 -3.13 10.04 0.21
N VAL A 181 -3.69 10.50 -0.89
CA VAL A 181 -4.24 11.84 -1.02
C VAL A 181 -5.64 11.81 -1.61
N TRP A 182 -6.42 12.81 -1.22
CA TRP A 182 -7.63 13.20 -1.92
C TRP A 182 -7.32 14.44 -2.77
N VAL A 183 -7.76 14.41 -4.03
CA VAL A 183 -7.48 15.42 -5.03
C VAL A 183 -8.80 15.97 -5.57
N LYS A 184 -8.92 17.30 -5.57
CA LYS A 184 -9.90 18.04 -6.34
C LYS A 184 -9.17 18.80 -7.43
N GLY A 185 -9.64 18.66 -8.66
CA GLY A 185 -9.01 19.31 -9.81
C GLY A 185 -9.94 19.42 -11.00
N LYS A 186 -9.50 20.16 -12.01
CA LYS A 186 -10.18 20.21 -13.30
C LYS A 186 -9.63 19.15 -14.23
N PHE A 187 -10.50 18.31 -14.76
CA PHE A 187 -10.10 17.32 -15.75
C PHE A 187 -9.90 17.98 -17.12
N LEU A 188 -8.82 17.63 -17.78
CA LEU A 188 -8.48 18.05 -19.12
C LEU A 188 -8.10 16.80 -19.90
N GLY A 189 -9.08 16.25 -20.60
CA GLY A 189 -8.91 15.12 -21.51
C GLY A 189 -8.90 15.60 -22.96
N GLU A 190 -7.83 15.31 -23.68
CA GLU A 190 -7.80 15.33 -25.15
C GLU A 190 -6.96 14.12 -25.60
N GLY A 191 -7.61 13.04 -26.05
CA GLY A 191 -6.94 11.82 -26.51
C GLY A 191 -6.01 11.22 -25.46
N GLU A 192 -4.77 10.89 -25.83
CA GLU A 192 -3.79 10.28 -24.90
C GLU A 192 -3.27 11.24 -23.80
N SER A 193 -3.60 12.54 -23.87
CA SER A 193 -3.10 13.56 -22.95
C SER A 193 -4.07 13.90 -21.82
N GLN A 194 -4.70 12.88 -21.23
CA GLN A 194 -5.59 13.05 -20.08
C GLN A 194 -4.82 13.46 -18.83
N ARG A 195 -5.19 14.61 -18.26
CA ARG A 195 -4.55 15.15 -17.05
C ARG A 195 -5.52 15.92 -16.18
N ILE A 196 -5.12 16.14 -14.93
CA ILE A 196 -5.87 16.93 -13.97
C ILE A 196 -5.07 18.16 -13.59
N HIS A 197 -5.68 19.34 -13.66
CA HIS A 197 -5.13 20.54 -13.06
C HIS A 197 -5.53 20.64 -11.60
N LEU A 198 -4.55 20.62 -10.69
CA LEU A 198 -4.79 20.59 -9.26
C LEU A 198 -5.40 21.90 -8.73
N LEU A 199 -6.57 21.81 -8.10
CA LEU A 199 -7.18 22.89 -7.34
C LEU A 199 -6.96 22.74 -5.83
N GLN A 200 -7.08 21.51 -5.31
CA GLN A 200 -6.88 21.21 -3.91
C GLN A 200 -6.39 19.77 -3.72
N VAL A 201 -5.44 19.59 -2.81
CA VAL A 201 -4.99 18.27 -2.35
C VAL A 201 -4.91 18.29 -0.83
N MET A 202 -5.18 17.15 -0.21
CA MET A 202 -4.93 16.93 1.22
C MET A 202 -4.70 15.44 1.48
N PRO A 203 -4.05 15.07 2.60
CA PRO A 203 -3.97 13.69 3.02
C PRO A 203 -5.35 13.05 3.09
N LEU A 204 -5.48 11.80 2.66
CA LEU A 204 -6.77 11.11 2.63
C LEU A 204 -7.43 11.05 4.03
N ALA A 205 -6.62 10.90 5.09
CA ALA A 205 -7.08 10.95 6.47
C ALA A 205 -7.74 12.30 6.83
N GLU A 206 -7.14 13.43 6.41
CA GLU A 206 -7.73 14.75 6.60
C GLU A 206 -9.01 14.92 5.78
N ALA A 207 -9.08 14.35 4.58
CA ALA A 207 -10.28 14.40 3.75
C ALA A 207 -11.46 13.70 4.43
N PHE A 208 -11.25 12.57 5.10
CA PHE A 208 -12.29 11.92 5.88
C PHE A 208 -12.82 12.80 7.01
N GLN A 209 -11.99 13.62 7.64
CA GLN A 209 -12.43 14.53 8.70
C GLN A 209 -13.16 15.76 8.13
N LYS A 210 -12.54 16.44 7.16
CA LYS A 210 -13.03 17.73 6.63
C LYS A 210 -14.21 17.59 5.68
N GLN A 211 -14.40 16.42 5.05
CA GLN A 211 -15.49 16.18 4.11
C GLN A 211 -16.58 15.27 4.69
N ALA A 212 -16.44 14.79 5.93
CA ALA A 212 -17.51 14.07 6.63
C ALA A 212 -18.64 15.04 7.00
N LYS A 213 -19.55 15.28 6.05
CA LYS A 213 -20.74 16.12 6.27
C LYS A 213 -21.82 15.46 7.15
N ARG A 214 -21.68 14.18 7.51
CA ARG A 214 -22.66 13.45 8.33
C ARG A 214 -22.07 12.19 8.97
N ILE A 215 -22.43 11.96 10.23
CA ILE A 215 -22.23 10.69 10.95
C ILE A 215 -23.57 9.93 10.91
N ILE A 216 -23.53 8.62 10.59
CA ILE A 216 -24.72 7.75 10.65
C ILE A 216 -24.47 6.71 11.73
N LEU A 217 -25.15 6.85 12.86
CA LEU A 217 -25.13 5.88 13.95
C LEU A 217 -26.27 4.88 13.73
N ARG A 218 -25.94 3.58 13.72
CA ARG A 218 -26.93 2.50 13.69
C ARG A 218 -26.97 1.86 15.07
N VAL A 219 -28.08 2.05 15.76
CA VAL A 219 -28.27 1.57 17.13
C VAL A 219 -29.20 0.37 17.10
N PHE A 220 -28.76 -0.75 17.68
CA PHE A 220 -29.57 -1.96 17.81
C PHE A 220 -30.38 -1.89 19.10
N LEU A 221 -31.69 -1.65 18.98
CA LEU A 221 -32.57 -1.33 20.12
C LEU A 221 -32.74 -2.44 21.18
N PRO A 222 -32.71 -3.74 20.85
CA PRO A 222 -32.88 -4.78 21.88
C PRO A 222 -31.75 -4.79 22.91
N GLY A 223 -32.10 -4.60 24.18
CA GLY A 223 -31.17 -4.69 25.31
C GLY A 223 -30.36 -3.42 25.59
N ILE A 224 -30.69 -2.29 24.94
CA ILE A 224 -30.06 -1.00 25.26
C ILE A 224 -30.72 -0.39 26.50
N GLU A 225 -29.87 -0.01 27.44
CA GLU A 225 -30.26 0.75 28.64
C GLU A 225 -30.36 2.25 28.33
N GLU A 226 -31.23 2.94 29.08
CA GLU A 226 -31.42 4.39 28.98
C GLU A 226 -30.13 5.18 29.26
N SER A 227 -29.25 4.64 30.11
CA SER A 227 -27.90 5.15 30.41
C SER A 227 -27.04 5.33 29.15
N VAL A 228 -27.14 4.40 28.19
CA VAL A 228 -26.39 4.44 26.94
C VAL A 228 -26.88 5.58 26.05
N PHE A 229 -28.18 5.91 26.08
CA PHE A 229 -28.71 7.05 25.34
C PHE A 229 -28.28 8.37 25.94
N GLU A 230 -28.25 8.50 27.27
CA GLU A 230 -27.75 9.70 27.95
C GLU A 230 -26.26 9.91 27.69
N GLU A 231 -25.45 8.84 27.69
CA GLU A 231 -24.03 8.91 27.38
C GLU A 231 -23.79 9.29 25.90
N LEU A 232 -24.52 8.68 24.96
CA LEU A 232 -24.48 9.02 23.54
C LEU A 232 -24.87 10.48 23.30
N LYS A 233 -25.93 10.93 23.98
CA LYS A 233 -26.40 12.32 23.91
C LYS A 233 -25.34 13.28 24.46
N GLY A 234 -24.74 12.96 25.60
CA GLY A 234 -23.64 13.73 26.18
C GLY A 234 -22.45 13.85 25.20
N MET A 235 -22.02 12.74 24.61
CA MET A 235 -20.94 12.74 23.62
C MET A 235 -21.26 13.58 22.38
N LEU A 236 -22.52 13.56 21.90
CA LEU A 236 -22.94 14.35 20.75
C LEU A 236 -23.05 15.84 21.08
N ASP A 237 -23.54 16.19 22.28
CA ASP A 237 -23.64 17.59 22.75
C ASP A 237 -22.25 18.20 23.02
N GLU A 238 -21.27 17.41 23.45
CA GLU A 238 -19.88 17.84 23.62
C GLU A 238 -19.15 18.02 22.28
N ASN A 239 -19.57 17.31 21.23
CA ASN A 239 -18.93 17.29 19.92
C ASN A 239 -19.89 17.77 18.82
N GLN A 240 -20.43 18.99 18.99
CA GLN A 240 -21.32 19.59 18.01
C GLN A 240 -20.60 19.76 16.66
N GLY A 241 -21.18 19.17 15.61
CA GLY A 241 -20.80 19.45 14.23
C GLY A 241 -21.37 20.79 13.74
N GLU A 242 -20.93 21.23 12.56
CA GLU A 242 -21.56 22.34 11.81
C GLU A 242 -22.89 21.94 11.15
#